data_AF-A0A443LP62-F1
#
_entry.id   AF-A0A443LP62-F1
#
_cell.length_a   1.000
_cell.length_b   1.000
_cell.length_c   1.000
_cell.angle_alpha   90.00
_cell.angle_beta   90.00
_cell.angle_gamma   90.00
#
_symmetry.space_group_name_H-M   'P 1'
#
loop_
_entity.id
_entity.type
_entity.pdbx_description
1 polymer ?
#
loop_
_entity_poly.entity_id
_entity_poly.type
_entity_poly.pdbx_seq_one_letter_code
_entity_poly.pdbx_strand_id
1 'polypeptide(L)'
;MPLIYLLEDDLDIARLIERTLSQQGYALRKFRRLAEFEREVRRQLPDLCLIDLSLPDGDGLGLLGSGLLPRSVPRVVVTGRGSVTDKVIGLEIGADDYITKPFEPRELVARVRAVLRRGTLAREESEAAAHAQARFGGWVANLTACTLAGPAGQQVALSSSETSLLGAFLNAPNRVLSRAQLLDATRGRADEPFDRSIDARVCRLRRKLEDDSHAPELIRTVYGAGYILTSDVDWL
;
A
#
# COMPACT_ATOMS: atom_id res chain seq x y z
N MET A 1 -4.44 -14.94 5.47
CA MET A 1 -3.18 -14.93 6.25
C MET A 1 -2.05 -14.81 5.23
N PRO A 2 -1.20 -13.76 5.28
CA PRO A 2 -0.24 -13.52 4.20
C PRO A 2 0.77 -14.66 4.08
N LEU A 3 0.99 -15.12 2.84
CA LEU A 3 1.93 -16.19 2.51
C LEU A 3 3.28 -15.60 2.14
N ILE A 4 4.31 -15.96 2.89
CA ILE A 4 5.69 -15.53 2.68
C ILE A 4 6.50 -16.71 2.16
N TYR A 5 7.19 -16.52 1.05
CA TYR A 5 8.21 -17.48 0.60
C TYR A 5 9.57 -17.10 1.18
N LEU A 6 10.27 -18.09 1.72
CA LEU A 6 11.62 -17.94 2.25
C LEU A 6 12.57 -18.82 1.45
N LEU A 7 13.53 -18.20 0.77
CA LEU A 7 14.62 -18.88 0.06
C LEU A 7 15.91 -18.73 0.88
N GLU A 8 16.26 -19.79 1.60
CA GLU A 8 17.33 -19.84 2.61
C GLU A 8 17.83 -21.28 2.75
N ASP A 9 19.14 -21.50 2.58
CA ASP A 9 19.74 -22.84 2.66
C ASP A 9 20.18 -23.21 4.08
N ASP A 10 20.49 -22.21 4.91
CA ASP A 10 20.80 -22.35 6.34
C ASP A 10 19.54 -22.71 7.15
N LEU A 11 19.56 -23.90 7.74
CA LEU A 11 18.43 -24.46 8.47
C LEU A 11 18.11 -23.71 9.76
N ASP A 12 19.13 -23.18 10.44
CA ASP A 12 18.95 -22.52 11.73
C ASP A 12 18.39 -21.11 11.55
N ILE A 13 18.88 -20.40 10.53
CA ILE A 13 18.32 -19.11 10.11
C ILE A 13 16.88 -19.31 9.62
N ALA A 14 16.63 -20.30 8.77
CA ALA A 14 15.29 -20.57 8.26
C ALA A 14 14.29 -20.89 9.40
N ARG A 15 14.71 -21.68 10.40
CA ARG A 15 13.89 -21.97 11.59
C ARG A 15 13.68 -20.75 12.47
N LEU A 16 14.66 -19.86 12.58
CA LEU A 16 14.52 -18.61 13.33
C LEU A 16 13.49 -17.69 12.67
N ILE A 17 13.60 -17.49 11.36
CA ILE A 17 12.68 -16.67 10.56
C ILE A 17 11.26 -17.23 10.64
N GLU A 18 11.10 -18.54 10.43
CA GLU A 18 9.80 -19.21 10.48
C GLU A 18 9.13 -19.05 11.84
N ARG A 19 9.84 -19.32 12.94
CA ARG A 19 9.28 -19.14 14.29
C ARG A 19 8.87 -17.69 14.54
N THR A 20 9.73 -16.75 14.16
CA THR A 20 9.51 -15.32 14.36
C THR A 20 8.27 -14.82 13.62
N LEU A 21 8.13 -15.17 12.34
CA LEU A 21 7.03 -14.69 11.49
C LEU A 21 5.72 -15.45 11.72
N SER A 22 5.77 -16.74 12.04
CA SER A 22 4.56 -17.52 12.36
C SER A 22 3.88 -16.99 13.62
N GLN A 23 4.65 -16.56 14.63
CA GLN A 23 4.12 -15.90 15.84
C GLN A 23 3.39 -14.59 15.54
N GLN A 24 3.68 -13.94 14.40
CA GLN A 24 3.02 -12.72 13.96
C GLN A 24 1.84 -13.00 13.02
N GLY A 25 1.45 -14.26 12.84
CA GLY A 25 0.32 -14.65 11.98
C GLY A 25 0.64 -14.62 10.49
N TYR A 26 1.89 -14.87 10.09
CA TYR A 26 2.25 -15.09 8.68
C TYR A 26 2.37 -16.58 8.38
N ALA A 27 1.93 -17.01 7.19
CA ALA A 27 2.19 -18.35 6.69
C ALA A 27 3.52 -18.37 5.96
N LEU A 28 4.38 -19.38 6.19
CA LEU A 28 5.66 -19.50 5.50
C LEU A 28 5.73 -20.77 4.65
N ARG A 29 6.35 -20.65 3.48
CA ARG A 29 6.83 -21.78 2.68
C ARG A 29 8.34 -21.58 2.44
N LYS A 30 9.13 -22.57 2.82
CA LYS A 30 10.59 -22.51 2.80
C LYS A 30 11.15 -23.29 1.62
N PHE A 31 12.20 -22.76 1.01
CA PHE A 31 12.92 -23.35 -0.10
C PHE A 31 14.41 -23.25 0.19
N ARG A 32 15.15 -24.32 -0.08
CA ARG A 32 16.60 -24.36 0.17
C ARG A 32 17.41 -24.20 -1.11
N ARG A 33 16.72 -24.25 -2.24
CA ARG A 33 17.29 -24.28 -3.58
C ARG A 33 16.48 -23.39 -4.49
N LEU A 34 17.16 -22.66 -5.35
CA LEU A 34 16.55 -21.77 -6.31
C LEU A 34 15.56 -22.54 -7.20
N ALA A 35 15.96 -23.72 -7.70
CA ALA A 35 15.10 -24.52 -8.60
C ALA A 35 13.75 -24.92 -7.97
N GLU A 36 13.72 -25.19 -6.66
CA GLU A 36 12.49 -25.51 -5.93
C GLU A 36 11.59 -24.29 -5.80
N PHE A 37 12.19 -23.15 -5.47
CA PHE A 37 11.51 -21.86 -5.37
C PHE A 37 10.88 -21.46 -6.70
N GLU A 38 11.62 -21.53 -7.80
CA GLU A 38 11.11 -21.13 -9.11
C GLU A 38 9.93 -21.97 -9.57
N ARG A 39 9.99 -23.29 -9.32
CA ARG A 39 8.90 -24.21 -9.64
C ARG A 39 7.62 -23.85 -8.89
N GLU A 40 7.75 -23.39 -7.66
CA GLU A 40 6.60 -23.05 -6.83
C GLU A 40 6.04 -21.66 -7.15
N VAL A 41 6.90 -20.67 -7.43
CA VAL A 41 6.47 -19.33 -7.90
C VAL A 41 5.62 -19.44 -9.16
N ARG A 42 5.97 -20.34 -10.08
CA ARG A 42 5.17 -20.62 -11.29
C ARG A 42 3.79 -21.22 -11.00
N ARG A 43 3.57 -21.81 -9.81
CA ARG A 43 2.30 -22.41 -9.39
C ARG A 43 1.45 -21.46 -8.57
N GLN A 44 2.08 -20.75 -7.65
CA GLN A 44 1.43 -19.84 -6.71
C GLN A 44 2.39 -18.71 -6.34
N LEU A 45 1.93 -17.47 -6.50
CA LEU A 45 2.67 -16.30 -6.06
C LEU A 45 2.47 -16.08 -4.54
N PRO A 46 3.53 -15.69 -3.81
CA PRO A 46 3.43 -15.27 -2.42
C PRO A 46 3.06 -13.78 -2.31
N ASP A 47 2.70 -13.36 -1.09
CA ASP A 47 2.50 -11.95 -0.75
C ASP A 47 3.83 -11.21 -0.48
N LEU A 48 4.91 -11.94 -0.17
CA LEU A 48 6.27 -11.40 -0.02
C LEU A 48 7.31 -12.53 -0.16
N CYS A 49 8.48 -12.21 -0.72
CA CYS A 49 9.64 -13.09 -0.76
C CYS A 49 10.76 -12.60 0.16
N LEU A 50 11.29 -13.50 0.98
CA LEU A 50 12.56 -13.37 1.70
C LEU A 50 13.61 -14.16 0.94
N ILE A 51 14.68 -13.51 0.49
CA ILE A 51 15.68 -14.10 -0.41
C ILE A 51 17.07 -13.94 0.19
N ASP A 52 17.78 -15.04 0.43
CA ASP A 52 19.24 -14.98 0.59
C ASP A 52 19.93 -14.90 -0.78
N LEU A 53 20.99 -14.10 -0.87
CA LEU A 53 21.86 -14.01 -2.02
C LEU A 53 22.89 -15.14 -2.09
N SER A 54 23.23 -15.74 -0.94
CA SER A 54 24.26 -16.79 -0.84
C SER A 54 23.66 -18.19 -0.95
N LEU A 55 23.13 -18.55 -2.12
CA LEU A 55 22.50 -19.86 -2.34
C LEU A 55 23.50 -20.88 -2.92
N PRO A 56 23.33 -22.18 -2.61
CA PRO A 56 24.25 -23.23 -3.05
C PRO A 56 24.12 -23.55 -4.55
N ASP A 57 22.99 -23.23 -5.19
CA ASP A 57 22.65 -23.59 -6.56
C ASP A 57 22.44 -22.39 -7.50
N GLY A 58 22.80 -21.18 -7.06
CA GLY A 58 22.70 -19.98 -7.90
C GLY A 58 22.98 -18.67 -7.15
N ASP A 59 22.88 -17.55 -7.86
CA ASP A 59 23.01 -16.21 -7.28
C ASP A 59 21.61 -15.58 -7.07
N GLY A 60 21.27 -15.25 -5.82
CA GLY A 60 20.00 -14.60 -5.50
C GLY A 60 19.84 -13.22 -6.14
N LEU A 61 20.93 -12.54 -6.54
CA LEU A 61 20.86 -11.29 -7.32
C LEU A 61 20.29 -11.55 -8.72
N GLY A 62 20.67 -12.67 -9.34
CA GLY A 62 20.13 -13.09 -10.64
C GLY A 62 18.62 -13.32 -10.58
N LEU A 63 18.12 -13.88 -9.47
CA LEU A 63 16.68 -14.05 -9.24
C LEU A 63 15.93 -12.72 -9.20
N LEU A 64 16.47 -11.69 -8.52
CA LEU A 64 15.83 -10.38 -8.42
C LEU A 64 15.61 -9.71 -9.78
N GLY A 65 16.58 -9.88 -10.70
CA GLY A 65 16.54 -9.31 -12.06
C GLY A 65 15.88 -10.21 -13.13
N SER A 66 15.66 -11.50 -12.84
CA SER A 66 15.17 -12.49 -13.82
C SER A 66 13.76 -12.24 -14.38
N GLY A 67 12.98 -11.36 -13.73
CA GLY A 67 11.57 -11.13 -14.07
C GLY A 67 10.64 -12.30 -13.69
N LEU A 68 11.15 -13.34 -13.03
CA LEU A 68 10.36 -14.49 -12.60
C LEU A 68 9.27 -14.10 -11.59
N LEU A 69 9.58 -13.18 -10.69
CA LEU A 69 8.62 -12.58 -9.77
C LEU A 69 8.07 -11.30 -10.39
N PRO A 70 6.73 -11.13 -10.45
CA PRO A 70 6.14 -9.85 -10.81
C PRO A 70 6.64 -8.73 -9.88
N ARG A 71 6.77 -7.52 -10.41
CA ARG A 71 7.17 -6.34 -9.59
C ARG A 71 6.21 -6.06 -8.42
N SER A 72 4.96 -6.53 -8.52
CA SER A 72 3.96 -6.41 -7.46
C SER A 72 4.20 -7.34 -6.27
N VAL A 73 5.07 -8.34 -6.39
CA VAL A 73 5.47 -9.20 -5.28
C VAL A 73 6.70 -8.57 -4.61
N PRO A 74 6.56 -8.08 -3.37
CA PRO A 74 7.67 -7.45 -2.67
C PRO A 74 8.78 -8.46 -2.33
N ARG A 75 10.03 -8.01 -2.45
CA ARG A 75 11.24 -8.82 -2.25
C ARG A 75 12.11 -8.18 -1.19
N VAL A 76 12.36 -8.89 -0.11
CA VAL A 76 13.29 -8.47 0.94
C VAL A 76 14.49 -9.39 0.91
N VAL A 77 15.67 -8.79 0.75
CA VAL A 77 16.92 -9.54 0.76
C VAL A 77 17.35 -9.76 2.21
N VAL A 78 17.72 -11.00 2.56
CA VAL A 78 18.22 -11.37 3.89
C VAL A 78 19.55 -12.10 3.71
N THR A 79 20.68 -11.42 3.90
CA THR A 79 21.98 -12.01 3.54
C THR A 79 23.13 -11.61 4.47
N GLY A 80 24.17 -12.44 4.54
CA GLY A 80 25.42 -12.13 5.26
C GLY A 80 26.33 -11.17 4.51
N ARG A 81 26.05 -10.86 3.24
CA ARG A 81 26.79 -9.87 2.46
C ARG A 81 26.45 -8.46 2.95
N GLY A 82 27.32 -7.91 3.80
CA GLY A 82 27.07 -6.65 4.51
C GLY A 82 27.60 -5.39 3.85
N SER A 83 28.28 -5.48 2.70
CA SER A 83 28.94 -4.32 2.09
C SER A 83 27.92 -3.28 1.61
N VAL A 84 28.28 -2.00 1.70
CA VAL A 84 27.42 -0.89 1.22
C VAL A 84 27.14 -1.06 -0.28
N THR A 85 28.12 -1.55 -1.04
CA THR A 85 28.00 -1.84 -2.47
C THR A 85 26.94 -2.90 -2.76
N ASP A 86 26.92 -4.01 -2.00
CA ASP A 86 25.93 -5.09 -2.20
C ASP A 86 24.50 -4.65 -1.85
N LYS A 87 24.36 -3.75 -0.87
CA LYS A 87 23.07 -3.14 -0.51
C LYS A 87 22.52 -2.24 -1.60
N VAL A 88 23.38 -1.38 -2.15
CA VAL A 88 23.00 -0.47 -3.24
C VAL A 88 22.61 -1.28 -4.47
N ILE A 89 23.42 -2.25 -4.87
CA ILE A 89 23.14 -3.12 -6.03
C ILE A 89 21.84 -3.91 -5.84
N GLY A 90 21.60 -4.48 -4.64
CA GLY A 90 20.37 -5.23 -4.36
C GLY A 90 19.09 -4.37 -4.47
N LEU A 91 19.14 -3.13 -3.99
CA LEU A 91 18.02 -2.19 -4.11
C LEU A 91 17.82 -1.72 -5.57
N GLU A 92 18.90 -1.45 -6.31
CA GLU A 92 18.85 -1.03 -7.71
C GLU A 92 18.31 -2.11 -8.65
N ILE A 93 18.63 -3.39 -8.39
CA ILE A 93 18.16 -4.53 -9.20
C ILE A 93 16.70 -4.89 -8.91
N GLY A 94 16.15 -4.46 -7.77
CA GLY A 94 14.72 -4.53 -7.50
C GLY A 94 14.31 -5.19 -6.18
N ALA A 95 15.16 -5.21 -5.16
CA ALA A 95 14.72 -5.47 -3.79
C ALA A 95 14.00 -4.25 -3.18
N ASP A 96 12.96 -4.49 -2.39
CA ASP A 96 12.16 -3.47 -1.72
C ASP A 96 12.70 -3.10 -0.33
N ASP A 97 13.50 -3.99 0.26
CA ASP A 97 14.24 -3.78 1.51
C ASP A 97 15.40 -4.79 1.62
N TYR A 98 16.33 -4.53 2.56
CA TYR A 98 17.54 -5.30 2.76
C TYR A 98 17.84 -5.50 4.25
N ILE A 99 18.14 -6.74 4.64
CA ILE A 99 18.47 -7.16 6.00
C ILE A 99 19.82 -7.89 5.99
N THR A 100 20.76 -7.41 6.79
CA THR A 100 22.06 -8.06 6.95
C THR A 100 22.04 -9.07 8.09
N LYS A 101 22.64 -10.23 7.90
CA LYS A 101 22.89 -11.22 8.95
C LYS A 101 24.16 -10.84 9.74
N PRO A 102 24.19 -10.99 11.08
CA PRO A 102 23.08 -11.40 11.94
C PRO A 102 22.06 -10.26 12.13
N PHE A 103 20.78 -10.61 12.25
CA PHE A 103 19.67 -9.66 12.44
C PHE A 103 18.87 -9.95 13.71
N GLU A 104 18.23 -8.92 14.25
CA GLU A 104 17.31 -9.05 15.37
C GLU A 104 15.93 -9.52 14.89
N PRO A 105 15.27 -10.50 15.55
CA PRO A 105 13.94 -10.97 15.16
C PRO A 105 12.89 -9.85 15.07
N ARG A 106 12.99 -8.85 15.94
CA ARG A 106 12.10 -7.68 15.92
C ARG A 106 12.31 -6.81 14.68
N GLU A 107 13.55 -6.67 14.22
CA GLU A 107 13.88 -5.92 13.00
C GLU A 107 13.25 -6.60 11.77
N LEU A 108 13.39 -7.92 11.66
CA LEU A 108 12.79 -8.71 10.58
C LEU A 108 11.27 -8.48 10.50
N VAL A 109 10.57 -8.59 11.63
CA VAL A 109 9.12 -8.37 11.68
C VAL A 109 8.74 -6.95 11.26
N ALA A 110 9.47 -5.94 11.75
CA ALA A 110 9.19 -4.54 11.44
C ALA A 110 9.36 -4.26 9.93
N ARG A 111 10.42 -4.79 9.31
CA ARG A 111 10.70 -4.61 7.88
C ARG A 111 9.71 -5.36 7.00
N VAL A 112 9.43 -6.63 7.29
CA VAL A 112 8.39 -7.41 6.60
C VAL A 112 7.04 -6.69 6.65
N ARG A 113 6.64 -6.21 7.84
CA ARG A 113 5.39 -5.45 8.00
C ARG A 113 5.41 -4.15 7.20
N ALA A 114 6.52 -3.42 7.21
CA ALA A 114 6.64 -2.15 6.48
C ALA A 114 6.58 -2.35 4.96
N VAL A 115 7.17 -3.43 4.44
CA VAL A 115 7.16 -3.77 3.02
C VAL A 115 5.79 -4.28 2.58
N LEU A 116 5.15 -5.19 3.33
CA LEU A 116 3.78 -5.62 3.06
C LEU A 116 2.79 -4.45 3.10
N ARG A 117 2.95 -3.52 4.06
CA ARG A 117 2.13 -2.30 4.11
C ARG A 117 2.37 -1.41 2.89
N ARG A 118 3.62 -1.24 2.44
CA ARG A 118 3.93 -0.51 1.20
C ARG A 118 3.36 -1.19 -0.03
N GLY A 119 3.41 -2.53 -0.10
CA GLY A 119 2.75 -3.30 -1.16
C GLY A 119 1.23 -3.18 -1.12
N THR A 120 0.63 -3.05 0.06
CA THR A 120 -0.81 -2.81 0.21
C THR A 120 -1.17 -1.39 -0.21
N LEU A 121 -0.39 -0.37 0.19
CA LEU A 121 -0.56 1.01 -0.26
C LEU A 121 -0.31 1.16 -1.78
N ALA A 122 0.66 0.46 -2.35
CA ALA A 122 0.94 0.45 -3.79
C ALA A 122 -0.11 -0.36 -4.58
N ARG A 123 -0.71 -1.39 -3.97
CA ARG A 123 -1.84 -2.14 -4.56
C ARG A 123 -3.15 -1.36 -4.44
N GLU A 124 -3.34 -0.60 -3.37
CA GLU A 124 -4.40 0.41 -3.22
C GLU A 124 -4.19 1.58 -4.20
N GLU A 125 -2.95 2.03 -4.45
CA GLU A 125 -2.63 3.04 -5.47
C GLU A 125 -2.76 2.49 -6.90
N SER A 126 -2.48 1.21 -7.14
CA SER A 126 -2.63 0.54 -8.44
C SER A 126 -4.07 0.12 -8.73
N GLU A 127 -4.86 -0.23 -7.72
CA GLU A 127 -6.32 -0.45 -7.83
C GLU A 127 -7.06 0.89 -7.93
N ALA A 128 -6.59 1.94 -7.26
CA ALA A 128 -7.04 3.32 -7.48
C ALA A 128 -6.64 3.87 -8.85
N ALA A 129 -5.56 3.38 -9.46
CA ALA A 129 -5.20 3.71 -10.84
C ALA A 129 -6.07 2.96 -11.87
N ALA A 130 -6.56 1.76 -11.55
CA ALA A 130 -7.49 1.00 -12.40
C ALA A 130 -8.91 1.60 -12.39
N HIS A 131 -9.28 2.32 -11.33
CA HIS A 131 -10.54 3.08 -11.23
C HIS A 131 -10.25 4.53 -10.84
N ALA A 132 -9.47 5.23 -11.64
CA ALA A 132 -9.11 6.63 -11.36
C ALA A 132 -10.31 7.58 -11.44
N GLN A 133 -11.45 7.12 -11.97
CA GLN A 133 -12.66 7.89 -12.09
C GLN A 133 -13.84 7.24 -11.34
N ALA A 134 -14.62 8.06 -10.64
CA ALA A 134 -15.80 7.62 -9.91
C ALA A 134 -16.97 8.55 -10.20
N ARG A 135 -18.16 7.98 -10.41
CA ARG A 135 -19.43 8.71 -10.48
C ARG A 135 -20.18 8.61 -9.16
N PHE A 136 -20.69 9.73 -8.66
CA PHE A 136 -21.46 9.79 -7.42
C PHE A 136 -22.30 11.07 -7.41
N GLY A 137 -23.57 11.03 -7.02
CA GLY A 137 -24.38 12.24 -6.80
C GLY A 137 -24.44 13.22 -7.99
N GLY A 138 -24.33 12.73 -9.23
CA GLY A 138 -24.26 13.56 -10.44
C GLY A 138 -22.87 14.14 -10.75
N TRP A 139 -21.88 13.90 -9.90
CA TRP A 139 -20.47 14.28 -10.07
C TRP A 139 -19.64 13.15 -10.68
N VAL A 140 -18.57 13.53 -11.37
CA VAL A 140 -17.50 12.62 -11.79
C VAL A 140 -16.19 13.11 -11.21
N ALA A 141 -15.60 12.34 -10.29
CA ALA A 141 -14.26 12.60 -9.77
C ALA A 141 -13.23 11.89 -10.64
N ASN A 142 -12.12 12.57 -10.97
CA ASN A 142 -10.91 11.96 -11.51
C ASN A 142 -9.79 12.16 -10.49
N LEU A 143 -9.47 11.11 -9.74
CA LEU A 143 -8.52 11.14 -8.63
C LEU A 143 -7.06 11.25 -9.12
N THR A 144 -6.77 10.80 -10.34
CA THR A 144 -5.44 10.94 -10.96
C THR A 144 -5.23 12.35 -11.49
N ALA A 145 -6.22 12.91 -12.20
CA ALA A 145 -6.16 14.27 -12.71
C ALA A 145 -6.43 15.34 -11.64
N CYS A 146 -6.84 14.93 -10.43
CA CYS A 146 -7.28 15.82 -9.35
C CYS A 146 -8.38 16.79 -9.83
N THR A 147 -9.41 16.27 -10.50
CA THR A 147 -10.52 17.08 -11.02
C THR A 147 -11.88 16.51 -10.64
N LEU A 148 -12.86 17.39 -10.56
CA LEU A 148 -14.29 17.09 -10.40
C LEU A 148 -15.04 17.68 -11.58
N ALA A 149 -15.91 16.91 -12.21
CA ALA A 149 -16.90 17.41 -13.15
C ALA A 149 -18.28 17.36 -12.51
N GLY A 150 -18.98 18.49 -12.47
CA GLY A 150 -20.32 18.60 -11.94
C GLY A 150 -21.41 18.22 -12.94
N PRO A 151 -22.66 18.07 -12.47
CA PRO A 151 -23.79 17.69 -13.32
C PRO A 151 -24.14 18.74 -14.39
N ALA A 152 -23.73 20.00 -14.21
CA ALA A 152 -23.89 21.06 -15.22
C ALA A 152 -22.68 21.16 -16.17
N GLY A 153 -21.73 20.22 -16.12
CA GLY A 153 -20.56 20.15 -16.99
C GLY A 153 -19.39 21.05 -16.59
N GLN A 154 -19.48 21.74 -15.44
CA GLN A 154 -18.39 22.53 -14.89
C GLN A 154 -17.28 21.62 -14.36
N GLN A 155 -16.02 21.97 -14.65
CA GLN A 155 -14.86 21.24 -14.16
C GLN A 155 -14.13 22.06 -13.08
N VAL A 156 -13.93 21.45 -11.92
CA VAL A 156 -13.30 22.05 -10.75
C VAL A 156 -12.00 21.30 -10.44
N ALA A 157 -10.90 22.02 -10.24
CA ALA A 157 -9.64 21.42 -9.80
C ALA A 157 -9.68 21.14 -8.28
N LEU A 158 -9.12 20.00 -7.87
CA LEU A 158 -8.91 19.62 -6.49
C LEU A 158 -7.43 19.76 -6.13
N SER A 159 -7.13 20.16 -4.89
CA SER A 159 -5.79 20.01 -4.34
C SER A 159 -5.51 18.55 -3.99
N SER A 160 -4.25 18.16 -3.87
CA SER A 160 -3.85 16.80 -3.45
C SER A 160 -4.55 16.35 -2.17
N SER A 161 -4.72 17.27 -1.22
CA SER A 161 -5.37 17.01 0.06
C SER A 161 -6.88 16.81 -0.07
N GLU A 162 -7.55 17.56 -0.96
CA GLU A 162 -8.98 17.41 -1.23
C GLU A 162 -9.26 16.16 -2.04
N THR A 163 -8.42 15.84 -3.02
CA THR A 163 -8.49 14.58 -3.78
C THR A 163 -8.35 13.38 -2.86
N SER A 164 -7.41 13.42 -1.91
CA SER A 164 -7.23 12.32 -0.94
C SER A 164 -8.42 12.20 0.00
N LEU A 165 -8.96 13.33 0.47
CA LEU A 165 -10.16 13.36 1.31
C LEU A 165 -11.38 12.81 0.58
N LEU A 166 -11.60 13.23 -0.67
CA LEU A 166 -12.69 12.74 -1.50
C LEU A 166 -12.52 11.26 -1.80
N GLY A 167 -11.31 10.80 -2.13
CA GLY A 167 -11.02 9.39 -2.33
C GLY A 167 -11.36 8.52 -1.11
N ALA A 168 -11.13 9.02 0.12
CA ALA A 168 -11.52 8.31 1.33
C ALA A 168 -13.04 8.14 1.43
N PHE A 169 -13.83 9.15 1.06
CA PHE A 169 -15.28 9.07 1.00
C PHE A 169 -15.78 8.11 -0.09
N LEU A 170 -15.20 8.19 -1.29
CA LEU A 170 -15.60 7.37 -2.44
C LEU A 170 -15.29 5.87 -2.24
N ASN A 171 -14.25 5.54 -1.48
CA ASN A 171 -13.92 4.16 -1.11
C ASN A 171 -14.78 3.61 0.03
N ALA A 172 -15.58 4.46 0.68
CA ALA A 172 -16.44 4.07 1.79
C ALA A 172 -17.82 4.76 1.71
N PRO A 173 -18.56 4.60 0.59
CA PRO A 173 -19.87 5.21 0.43
C PRO A 173 -20.83 4.65 1.47
N ASN A 174 -21.76 5.48 1.93
CA ASN A 174 -22.78 5.13 2.92
C ASN A 174 -22.20 4.58 4.25
N ARG A 175 -20.92 4.83 4.54
CA ARG A 175 -20.25 4.44 5.79
C ARG A 175 -19.77 5.69 6.55
N VAL A 176 -19.97 5.67 7.87
CA VAL A 176 -19.45 6.74 8.73
C VAL A 176 -17.94 6.60 8.88
N LEU A 177 -17.21 7.64 8.49
CA LEU A 177 -15.77 7.80 8.68
C LEU A 177 -15.51 8.75 9.83
N SER A 178 -14.73 8.30 10.82
CA SER A 178 -14.34 9.14 11.94
C SER A 178 -13.34 10.21 11.53
N ARG A 179 -13.29 11.30 12.30
CA ARG A 179 -12.31 12.37 12.10
C ARG A 179 -10.87 11.86 12.10
N ALA A 180 -10.56 10.90 12.97
CA ALA A 180 -9.24 10.27 13.02
C ALA A 180 -8.92 9.49 11.73
N GLN A 181 -9.88 8.74 11.20
CA GLN A 181 -9.73 7.99 9.94
C GLN A 181 -9.53 8.92 8.74
N LEU A 182 -10.31 10.00 8.65
CA LEU A 182 -10.19 11.00 7.58
C LEU A 182 -8.87 11.77 7.68
N LEU A 183 -8.40 12.07 8.90
CA LEU A 183 -7.08 12.65 9.12
C LEU A 183 -5.99 11.70 8.66
N ASP A 184 -6.06 10.42 9.03
CA ASP A 184 -5.04 9.43 8.65
C ASP A 184 -4.99 9.20 7.14
N ALA A 185 -6.14 9.11 6.47
CA ALA A 185 -6.26 9.00 5.02
C ALA A 185 -5.69 10.21 4.25
N THR A 186 -5.46 11.33 4.92
CA THR A 186 -4.90 12.55 4.33
C THR A 186 -3.48 12.87 4.80
N ARG A 187 -2.84 12.00 5.59
CA ARG A 187 -1.44 12.16 6.06
C ARG A 187 -0.44 11.85 4.93
N GLY A 188 0.58 12.70 4.79
CA GLY A 188 1.70 12.49 3.86
C GLY A 188 1.57 13.15 2.48
N ARG A 189 0.40 13.74 2.14
CA ARG A 189 0.18 14.49 0.87
C ARG A 189 -0.22 15.95 1.10
N ALA A 190 -0.07 16.45 2.33
CA ALA A 190 -0.48 17.78 2.74
C ALA A 190 0.70 18.77 2.72
N ASP A 191 0.86 19.49 1.61
CA ASP A 191 1.79 20.62 1.47
C ASP A 191 1.15 21.98 1.83
N GLU A 192 -0.12 22.02 2.26
CA GLU A 192 -0.80 23.28 2.59
C GLU A 192 -0.56 23.72 4.05
N PRO A 193 0.06 24.89 4.31
CA PRO A 193 0.36 25.38 5.66
C PRO A 193 -0.85 25.84 6.48
N PHE A 194 -2.01 26.04 5.84
CA PHE A 194 -3.04 26.92 6.38
C PHE A 194 -4.16 26.24 7.18
N ASP A 195 -4.27 24.90 7.21
CA ASP A 195 -5.38 24.29 7.96
C ASP A 195 -5.18 22.80 8.32
N ARG A 196 -5.04 22.57 9.62
CA ARG A 196 -4.86 21.22 10.19
C ARG A 196 -6.19 20.57 10.59
N SER A 197 -7.31 21.28 10.54
CA SER A 197 -8.59 20.73 10.98
C SER A 197 -9.27 19.96 9.84
N ILE A 198 -9.75 18.75 10.15
CA ILE A 198 -10.48 17.95 9.15
C ILE A 198 -11.82 18.59 8.79
N ASP A 199 -12.45 19.25 9.75
CA ASP A 199 -13.75 19.91 9.58
C ASP A 199 -13.67 21.04 8.54
N ALA A 200 -12.58 21.82 8.54
CA ALA A 200 -12.39 22.87 7.54
C ALA A 200 -12.06 22.31 6.14
N ARG A 201 -11.34 21.19 6.06
CA ARG A 201 -11.12 20.48 4.78
C ARG A 201 -12.43 19.96 4.21
N VAL A 202 -13.30 19.37 5.05
CA VAL A 202 -14.64 18.94 4.65
C VAL A 202 -15.48 20.14 4.18
N CYS A 203 -15.41 21.28 4.87
CA CYS A 203 -16.11 22.50 4.47
C CYS A 203 -15.70 23.00 3.07
N ARG A 204 -14.40 22.96 2.74
CA ARG A 204 -13.92 23.32 1.39
C ARG A 204 -14.37 22.32 0.34
N LEU A 205 -14.28 21.04 0.64
CA LEU A 205 -14.71 20.00 -0.28
C LEU A 205 -16.21 20.13 -0.61
N ARG A 206 -17.06 20.35 0.41
CA ARG A 206 -18.49 20.64 0.21
C ARG A 206 -18.72 21.83 -0.72
N ARG A 207 -17.99 22.93 -0.50
CA ARG A 207 -18.08 24.12 -1.36
C ARG A 207 -17.74 23.83 -2.82
N LYS A 208 -16.75 22.96 -3.08
CA LYS A 208 -16.38 22.55 -4.45
C LYS A 208 -17.40 21.61 -5.09
N LEU A 209 -18.09 20.81 -4.27
CA LEU A 209 -19.19 19.94 -4.69
C LEU A 209 -20.53 20.66 -4.77
N GLU A 210 -20.55 21.98 -4.54
CA GLU A 210 -21.79 22.78 -4.43
C GLU A 210 -22.79 22.19 -3.40
N ASP A 211 -22.27 21.43 -2.43
CA ASP A 211 -23.02 20.80 -1.35
C ASP A 211 -23.23 21.83 -0.23
N ASP A 212 -24.48 22.20 0.04
CA ASP A 212 -24.79 23.24 1.02
C ASP A 212 -24.26 22.85 2.40
N SER A 213 -23.46 23.71 3.00
CA SER A 213 -22.91 23.46 4.34
C SER A 213 -23.96 23.51 5.44
N HIS A 214 -25.10 24.19 5.22
CA HIS A 214 -26.23 24.28 6.14
C HIS A 214 -27.22 23.12 5.98
N ALA A 215 -27.31 22.53 4.78
CA ALA A 215 -28.17 21.40 4.47
C ALA A 215 -27.46 20.41 3.52
N PRO A 216 -26.40 19.72 3.99
CA PRO A 216 -25.61 18.88 3.09
C PRO A 216 -26.38 17.63 2.68
N GLU A 217 -26.39 17.34 1.39
CA GLU A 217 -27.02 16.14 0.81
C GLU A 217 -25.98 15.07 0.49
N LEU A 218 -24.77 15.47 0.07
CA LEU A 218 -23.71 14.53 -0.31
C LEU A 218 -22.86 14.13 0.89
N ILE A 219 -22.19 15.08 1.56
CA ILE A 219 -21.33 14.77 2.70
C ILE A 219 -22.04 15.20 3.97
N ARG A 220 -22.68 14.30 4.71
CA ARG A 220 -23.41 14.62 5.94
C ARG A 220 -22.55 14.52 7.18
N THR A 221 -22.83 15.37 8.17
CA THR A 221 -22.18 15.32 9.49
C THR A 221 -22.95 14.35 10.40
N VAL A 222 -22.26 13.38 10.99
CA VAL A 222 -22.80 12.52 12.06
C VAL A 222 -22.20 12.97 13.39
N TYR A 223 -22.99 13.69 14.19
CA TYR A 223 -22.56 14.26 15.46
C TYR A 223 -21.95 13.19 16.39
N GLY A 224 -20.77 13.49 16.96
CA GLY A 224 -20.03 12.57 17.81
C GLY A 224 -19.28 11.43 17.09
N ALA A 225 -19.58 11.15 15.82
CA ALA A 225 -18.98 10.03 15.09
C ALA A 225 -18.03 10.48 13.96
N GLY A 226 -18.45 11.44 13.12
CA GLY A 226 -17.66 11.87 11.96
C GLY A 226 -18.51 12.33 10.79
N TYR A 227 -18.19 11.84 9.60
CA TYR A 227 -18.83 12.23 8.34
C TYR A 227 -19.21 11.00 7.51
N ILE A 228 -20.20 11.15 6.64
CA ILE A 228 -20.68 10.09 5.74
C ILE A 228 -20.95 10.68 4.36
N LEU A 229 -20.53 9.97 3.31
CA LEU A 229 -20.96 10.25 1.94
C LEU A 229 -22.28 9.50 1.70
N THR A 230 -23.35 10.22 1.41
CA THR A 230 -24.69 9.68 1.13
C THR A 230 -25.00 9.69 -0.35
N SER A 231 -24.19 8.95 -1.10
CA SER A 231 -24.39 8.65 -2.51
C SER A 231 -23.87 7.25 -2.78
N ASP A 232 -24.48 6.58 -3.75
CA ASP A 232 -23.87 5.43 -4.39
C ASP A 232 -22.65 5.89 -5.21
N VAL A 233 -21.68 5.00 -5.35
CA VAL A 233 -20.42 5.28 -6.05
C VAL A 233 -20.19 4.20 -7.08
N ASP A 234 -20.13 4.62 -8.34
CA ASP A 234 -19.80 3.77 -9.48
C ASP A 234 -18.39 4.10 -9.97
N TRP A 235 -17.47 3.15 -9.82
CA TRP A 235 -16.11 3.27 -10.34
C TRP A 235 -16.09 2.96 -11.85
N LEU A 236 -15.43 3.82 -12.65
CA LEU A 236 -15.35 3.75 -14.11
C LEU A 236 -14.06 3.08 -14.60
#